data_AF-A0A0R3PM83-F1
#
_entry.id   AF-A0A0R3PM83-F1
#
_cell.length_a   1.000
_cell.length_b   1.000
_cell.length_c   1.000
_cell.angle_alpha   90.00
_cell.angle_beta   90.00
_cell.angle_gamma   90.00
#
_symmetry.space_group_name_H-M   'P 1'
#
loop_
_entity.id
_entity.type
_entity.pdbx_description
1 polymer ?
#
loop_
_entity_poly.entity_id
_entity_poly.type
_entity_poly.pdbx_seq_one_letter_code
_entity_poly.pdbx_strand_id
1 'polypeptide(L)'
;MVFLLFCILLIPLSFAGKECVWILGRVQCERDPTKNLNVEIRVWDRDAPGPLKLIDPDDLMGVTFSADDGRFQLDGCGDDFDWIPGLSNKPEPYVEIRHYCNSDEGEVISLPEFRVFVPKTHDMGTIVLDKPKA
;
A
#
# COMPACT_ATOMS: atom_id res chain seq x y z
N MET A 1 31.79 6.89 36.37
CA MET A 1 30.62 5.99 36.56
C MET A 1 29.27 6.71 36.46
N VAL A 2 29.10 7.95 36.91
CA VAL A 2 27.83 8.70 36.78
C VAL A 2 27.50 9.12 35.33
N PHE A 3 28.52 9.49 34.54
CA PHE A 3 28.33 9.92 33.13
C PHE A 3 27.84 8.79 32.21
N LEU A 4 28.20 7.53 32.48
CA LEU A 4 27.74 6.38 31.68
C LEU A 4 26.25 6.07 31.89
N LEU A 5 25.71 6.34 33.08
CA LEU A 5 24.29 6.12 33.41
C LEU A 5 23.36 7.11 32.69
N PHE A 6 23.83 8.34 32.43
CA PHE A 6 23.03 9.35 31.73
C PHE A 6 22.92 9.06 30.22
N CYS A 7 23.93 8.44 29.60
CA CYS A 7 23.88 8.07 28.19
C CYS A 7 22.95 6.88 27.90
N ILE A 8 22.74 5.97 28.86
CA ILE A 8 21.85 4.80 28.70
C ILE A 8 20.36 5.22 28.70
N LEU A 9 20.01 6.33 29.37
CA LEU A 9 18.65 6.89 29.40
C LEU A 9 18.26 7.66 28.12
N LEU A 10 19.21 7.87 27.20
CA LEU A 10 18.99 8.59 25.94
C LEU A 10 18.94 7.66 24.71
N ILE A 11 18.89 6.34 24.91
CA ILE A 11 18.62 5.42 23.79
C ILE A 11 17.10 5.35 23.64
N PRO A 12 16.48 6.03 22.66
CA PRO A 12 15.10 5.74 22.34
C PRO A 12 15.03 4.27 21.94
N LEU A 13 14.21 3.50 22.63
CA LEU A 13 13.77 2.20 22.14
C LEU A 13 12.92 2.47 20.91
N SER A 14 13.54 2.54 19.74
CA SER A 14 12.84 2.59 18.46
C SER A 14 12.21 1.21 18.24
N PHE A 15 10.90 1.13 18.41
CA PHE A 15 10.14 -0.01 17.92
C PHE A 15 9.77 0.32 16.47
N ALA A 16 10.11 -0.60 15.56
CA ALA A 16 9.61 -0.56 14.20
C ALA A 16 8.41 -1.51 14.14
N GLY A 17 7.25 -0.99 13.77
CA GLY A 17 6.05 -1.78 13.56
C GLY A 17 6.09 -2.41 12.17
N LYS A 18 6.34 -3.72 12.09
CA LYS A 18 6.18 -4.47 10.83
C LYS A 18 4.79 -5.06 10.75
N GLU A 19 4.01 -4.65 9.77
CA GLU A 19 2.72 -5.26 9.45
C GLU A 19 2.69 -5.65 7.97
N CYS A 20 2.04 -6.76 7.68
CA CYS A 20 1.93 -7.28 6.31
C CYS A 20 0.47 -7.40 5.89
N VAL A 21 0.23 -7.27 4.59
CA VAL A 21 -1.08 -7.39 3.97
C VAL A 21 -1.11 -8.60 3.05
N TRP A 22 -2.29 -9.22 2.94
CA TRP A 22 -2.60 -10.20 1.92
C TRP A 22 -3.87 -9.74 1.21
N ILE A 23 -3.73 -9.37 -0.06
CA ILE A 23 -4.78 -8.75 -0.86
C ILE A 23 -5.19 -9.70 -1.98
N LEU A 24 -6.49 -9.90 -2.13
CA LEU A 24 -7.10 -10.57 -3.26
C LEU A 24 -8.06 -9.62 -3.96
N GLY A 25 -8.18 -9.74 -5.28
CA GLY A 25 -9.17 -8.99 -6.03
C GLY A 25 -9.21 -9.37 -7.49
N ARG A 26 -10.08 -8.68 -8.22
CA ARG A 26 -10.22 -8.81 -9.67
C ARG A 26 -10.39 -7.44 -10.30
N VAL A 27 -9.61 -7.12 -11.32
CA VAL A 27 -9.86 -5.96 -12.17
C VAL A 27 -10.75 -6.35 -13.35
N GLN A 28 -11.62 -5.44 -13.78
CA GLN A 28 -12.53 -5.66 -14.88
C GLN A 28 -12.70 -4.41 -15.74
N CYS A 29 -12.27 -4.51 -16.99
CA CYS A 29 -12.57 -3.58 -18.08
C CYS A 29 -13.76 -4.16 -18.86
N GLU A 30 -14.95 -3.58 -18.73
CA GLU A 30 -16.17 -4.11 -19.35
C GLU A 30 -16.19 -3.84 -20.87
N ARG A 31 -15.62 -2.72 -21.31
CA ARG A 31 -15.53 -2.39 -22.74
C ARG A 31 -14.49 -3.20 -23.54
N ASP A 32 -13.42 -3.65 -22.91
CA ASP A 32 -12.37 -4.46 -23.54
C ASP A 32 -11.75 -5.43 -22.53
N PRO A 33 -12.26 -6.67 -22.46
CA PRO A 33 -11.76 -7.68 -21.53
C PRO A 33 -10.29 -8.06 -21.73
N THR A 34 -9.70 -7.79 -22.90
CA THR A 34 -8.26 -8.06 -23.12
C THR A 34 -7.36 -7.17 -22.28
N LYS A 35 -7.88 -6.02 -21.83
CA LYS A 35 -7.21 -5.07 -20.93
C LYS A 35 -7.26 -5.50 -19.45
N ASN A 36 -7.85 -6.66 -19.14
CA ASN A 36 -7.79 -7.24 -17.79
C ASN A 36 -6.45 -7.91 -17.50
N LEU A 37 -5.71 -8.32 -18.53
CA LEU A 37 -4.41 -8.97 -18.40
C LEU A 37 -3.32 -7.95 -18.10
N ASN A 38 -2.40 -8.31 -17.21
CA ASN A 38 -1.17 -7.56 -16.95
C ASN A 38 -1.43 -6.10 -16.51
N VAL A 39 -2.53 -5.88 -15.79
CA VAL A 39 -2.77 -4.64 -15.06
C VAL A 39 -1.84 -4.64 -13.86
N GLU A 40 -1.16 -3.53 -13.61
CA GLU A 40 -0.21 -3.39 -12.50
C GLU A 40 -0.95 -2.96 -11.23
N ILE A 41 -0.77 -3.71 -10.15
CA ILE A 41 -1.38 -3.43 -8.84
C ILE A 41 -0.25 -3.25 -7.83
N ARG A 42 -0.26 -2.14 -7.12
CA ARG A 42 0.71 -1.80 -6.07
C ARG A 42 -0.02 -1.58 -4.76
N VAL A 43 0.54 -2.06 -3.66
CA VAL A 43 0.15 -1.60 -2.33
C VAL A 43 1.26 -0.72 -1.78
N TRP A 44 0.86 0.42 -1.26
CA TRP A 44 1.70 1.46 -0.70
C TRP A 44 1.34 1.65 0.76
N ASP A 45 2.33 1.98 1.57
CA ASP A 45 2.15 2.57 2.88
C ASP A 45 1.96 4.08 2.72
N ARG A 46 1.03 4.68 3.45
CA ARG A 46 0.87 6.13 3.42
C ARG A 46 1.70 6.74 4.54
N ASP A 47 2.65 7.57 4.15
CA ASP A 47 3.46 8.35 5.07
C ASP A 47 2.96 9.80 5.17
N ALA A 48 3.84 10.73 5.54
CA ALA A 48 3.46 12.06 5.98
C ALA A 48 2.52 12.83 5.01
N PRO A 49 1.57 13.64 5.50
CA PRO A 49 0.66 14.38 4.62
C PRO A 49 1.28 15.65 4.03
N GLY A 50 0.79 16.06 2.86
CA GLY A 50 1.09 17.37 2.27
C GLY A 50 2.58 17.57 1.94
N PRO A 51 3.18 18.74 2.26
CA PRO A 51 4.59 19.02 1.95
C PRO A 51 5.59 18.10 2.67
N LEU A 52 5.17 17.43 3.76
CA LEU A 52 6.04 16.53 4.51
C LEU A 52 6.38 15.25 3.73
N LYS A 53 5.61 14.91 2.69
CA LYS A 53 5.93 13.82 1.74
C LYS A 53 7.30 13.95 1.08
N LEU A 54 7.87 15.17 1.03
CA LEU A 54 9.21 15.37 0.47
C LEU A 54 10.32 14.77 1.33
N ILE A 55 10.04 14.56 2.61
CA ILE A 55 10.98 14.03 3.60
C ILE A 55 10.62 12.59 3.95
N ASP A 56 9.33 12.26 3.87
CA ASP A 56 8.75 10.99 4.27
C ASP A 56 7.69 10.55 3.23
N PRO A 57 8.12 10.08 2.05
CA PRO A 57 7.24 9.70 0.96
C PRO A 57 6.62 8.32 1.18
N ASP A 58 5.40 8.12 0.68
CA ASP A 58 4.70 6.82 0.69
C ASP A 58 5.61 5.65 0.24
N ASP A 59 5.76 4.66 1.10
CA ASP A 59 6.61 3.50 0.88
C ASP A 59 5.94 2.37 0.09
N LEU A 60 6.66 1.80 -0.89
CA LEU A 60 6.15 0.68 -1.68
C LEU A 60 6.24 -0.63 -0.89
N MET A 61 5.09 -1.18 -0.50
CA MET A 61 5.01 -2.44 0.25
C MET A 61 5.04 -3.68 -0.65
N GLY A 62 4.46 -3.61 -1.87
CA GLY A 62 4.38 -4.75 -2.78
C GLY A 62 3.77 -4.44 -4.15
N VAL A 63 4.07 -5.27 -5.14
CA VAL A 63 3.59 -5.15 -6.53
C VAL A 63 3.17 -6.52 -7.07
N THR A 64 2.07 -6.57 -7.82
CA THR A 64 1.64 -7.74 -8.59
C THR A 64 1.05 -7.33 -9.93
N PHE A 65 0.74 -8.31 -10.77
CA PHE A 65 0.05 -8.10 -12.04
C PHE A 65 -1.16 -9.03 -12.13
N SER A 66 -2.25 -8.55 -12.74
CA SER A 66 -3.45 -9.37 -12.94
C SER A 66 -3.24 -10.45 -14.02
N ALA A 67 -3.91 -11.58 -13.82
CA ALA A 67 -4.03 -12.65 -14.81
C ALA A 67 -4.98 -12.27 -15.96
N ASP A 68 -5.12 -13.15 -16.94
CA ASP A 68 -5.97 -12.98 -18.12
C ASP A 68 -7.45 -12.75 -17.79
N ASP A 69 -7.93 -13.39 -16.73
CA ASP A 69 -9.29 -13.20 -16.21
C ASP A 69 -9.44 -11.98 -15.27
N GLY A 70 -8.37 -11.22 -15.07
CA GLY A 70 -8.29 -10.04 -14.23
C GLY A 70 -8.03 -10.30 -12.74
N ARG A 71 -7.95 -11.56 -12.30
CA ARG A 71 -7.67 -11.88 -10.89
C ARG A 71 -6.23 -11.55 -10.53
N PHE A 72 -6.02 -11.09 -9.30
CA PHE A 72 -4.69 -10.85 -8.75
C PHE A 72 -4.62 -11.26 -7.28
N GLN A 73 -3.40 -11.58 -6.85
CA GLN A 73 -3.02 -11.79 -5.47
C GLN A 73 -1.75 -10.96 -5.22
N LEU A 74 -1.76 -10.22 -4.12
CA LEU A 74 -0.65 -9.39 -3.70
C LEU A 74 -0.39 -9.61 -2.21
N ASP A 75 0.86 -9.88 -1.86
CA ASP A 75 1.38 -9.75 -0.51
C ASP A 75 2.44 -8.65 -0.45
N GLY A 76 2.54 -7.99 0.69
CA GLY A 76 3.47 -6.88 0.92
C GLY A 76 3.55 -6.56 2.40
N CYS A 77 4.66 -5.95 2.83
CA CYS A 77 4.85 -5.52 4.20
C CYS A 77 5.33 -4.08 4.24
N GLY A 78 4.82 -3.32 5.20
CA GLY A 78 5.31 -1.99 5.57
C GLY A 78 6.11 -2.10 6.86
N ASP A 79 7.16 -1.29 6.97
CA ASP A 79 7.98 -1.15 8.17
C ASP A 79 7.90 0.31 8.62
N ASP A 80 7.08 0.55 9.62
CA ASP A 80 6.81 1.91 10.08
C ASP A 80 7.67 2.25 11.31
N PHE A 81 8.32 3.40 11.29
CA PHE A 81 9.13 3.87 12.42
C PHE A 81 8.28 4.72 13.37
N ASP A 82 8.29 4.36 14.66
CA ASP A 82 7.66 5.15 15.72
C ASP A 82 8.40 6.48 15.92
N TRP A 83 8.06 7.49 15.10
CA TRP A 83 8.60 8.85 15.14
C TRP A 83 8.40 9.53 16.51
N ILE A 84 7.34 9.17 17.24
CA ILE A 84 7.03 9.64 18.59
C ILE A 84 7.15 8.47 19.57
N PRO A 85 8.07 8.52 20.55
CA PRO A 85 8.22 7.48 21.56
C PRO A 85 6.90 7.19 22.28
N GLY A 86 6.43 5.94 22.22
CA GLY A 86 5.21 5.48 22.86
C GLY A 86 3.93 5.61 22.02
N LEU A 87 4.02 6.11 20.78
CA LEU A 87 2.94 6.08 19.80
C LEU A 87 3.33 5.16 18.65
N SER A 88 2.64 4.01 18.55
CA SER A 88 2.86 3.08 17.44
C SER A 88 2.42 3.72 16.13
N ASN A 89 3.34 3.85 15.17
CA ASN A 89 3.00 4.05 13.77
C ASN A 89 2.73 2.67 13.17
N LYS A 90 1.54 2.48 12.62
CA LYS A 90 1.21 1.25 11.91
C LYS A 90 1.01 1.62 10.45
N PRO A 91 1.43 0.76 9.52
CA PRO A 91 1.22 1.00 8.11
C PRO A 91 -0.22 1.42 7.79
N GLU A 92 -0.35 2.39 6.90
CA GLU A 92 -1.59 2.96 6.41
C GLU A 92 -1.80 2.53 4.95
N PRO A 93 -2.06 1.23 4.69
CA PRO A 93 -1.95 0.70 3.34
C PRO A 93 -3.07 1.20 2.43
N TYR A 94 -2.71 1.51 1.19
CA TYR A 94 -3.66 1.80 0.10
C TYR A 94 -3.19 1.16 -1.21
N VAL A 95 -4.14 0.90 -2.11
CA VAL A 95 -3.85 0.23 -3.39
C VAL A 95 -3.87 1.24 -4.53
N GLU A 96 -2.86 1.18 -5.39
CA GLU A 96 -2.85 1.83 -6.69
C GLU A 96 -2.93 0.80 -7.81
N ILE A 97 -3.74 1.11 -8.83
CA ILE A 97 -3.93 0.27 -10.01
C ILE A 97 -3.61 1.11 -11.24
N ARG A 98 -2.60 0.67 -12.00
CA ARG A 98 -2.25 1.26 -13.29
C ARG A 98 -2.77 0.38 -14.41
N HIS A 99 -3.67 0.93 -15.23
CA HIS A 99 -4.40 0.21 -16.26
C HIS A 99 -4.51 0.97 -17.58
N TYR A 100 -4.81 0.25 -18.66
CA TYR A 100 -4.97 0.79 -20.00
C TYR A 100 -6.39 0.62 -20.54
N CYS A 101 -7.35 0.43 -19.64
CA CYS A 101 -8.75 0.24 -20.00
C CYS A 101 -9.30 1.48 -20.74
N ASN A 102 -9.10 2.70 -20.23
CA ASN A 102 -9.66 3.95 -20.76
C ASN A 102 -8.85 4.62 -21.88
N SER A 103 -7.54 4.45 -21.86
CA SER A 103 -6.62 5.16 -22.74
C SER A 103 -5.35 4.33 -22.90
N ASP A 104 -4.72 4.44 -24.07
CA ASP A 104 -3.46 3.74 -24.37
C ASP A 104 -2.24 4.41 -23.71
N GLU A 105 -2.38 5.65 -23.24
CA GLU A 105 -1.41 6.34 -22.39
C GLU A 105 -1.37 5.74 -20.96
N GLY A 106 -2.47 5.09 -20.55
CA GLY A 106 -2.62 4.48 -19.24
C GLY A 106 -3.10 5.45 -18.17
N GLU A 107 -3.84 4.91 -17.20
CA GLU A 107 -4.39 5.64 -16.08
C GLU A 107 -3.99 4.98 -14.78
N VAL A 108 -3.88 5.79 -13.72
CA VAL A 108 -3.73 5.34 -12.35
C VAL A 108 -4.99 5.70 -11.57
N ILE A 109 -5.50 4.73 -10.81
CA ILE A 109 -6.52 4.93 -9.78
C ILE A 109 -5.92 4.55 -8.43
N SER A 110 -6.16 5.39 -7.42
CA SER A 110 -5.79 5.12 -6.03
C SER A 110 -7.07 4.83 -5.26
N LEU A 111 -7.08 3.72 -4.54
CA LEU A 111 -8.23 3.28 -3.75
C LEU A 111 -8.06 3.76 -2.29
N PRO A 112 -9.16 3.85 -1.52
CA PRO A 112 -9.08 4.26 -0.13
C PRO A 112 -8.18 3.36 0.71
N GLU A 113 -7.64 3.92 1.78
CA GLU A 113 -6.90 3.17 2.80
C GLU A 113 -7.74 2.05 3.41
N PHE A 114 -7.07 0.98 3.85
CA PHE A 114 -7.69 -0.12 4.55
C PHE A 114 -6.86 -0.54 5.77
N ARG A 115 -7.47 -1.30 6.69
CA ARG A 115 -6.81 -1.76 7.94
C ARG A 115 -7.04 -3.26 8.16
N VAL A 116 -6.61 -4.06 7.19
CA VAL A 116 -6.72 -5.53 7.22
C VAL A 116 -5.33 -6.11 6.99
N PHE A 117 -4.75 -6.63 8.06
CA PHE A 117 -3.40 -7.22 8.07
C PHE A 117 -3.47 -8.74 8.23
N VAL A 118 -2.40 -9.42 7.85
CA VAL A 118 -2.25 -10.86 8.04
C VAL A 118 -2.46 -11.25 9.51
N PRO A 119 -3.06 -12.42 9.79
CA PRO A 119 -3.43 -13.49 8.86
C PRO A 119 -4.78 -13.27 8.15
N LYS A 120 -5.42 -12.11 8.29
CA LYS A 120 -6.67 -11.82 7.57
C LYS A 120 -6.37 -11.39 6.13
N THR A 121 -7.22 -11.85 5.22
CA THR A 121 -7.19 -11.43 3.82
C THR A 121 -8.02 -10.17 3.61
N HIS A 122 -7.46 -9.18 2.92
CA HIS A 122 -8.20 -8.06 2.36
C HIS A 122 -8.74 -8.45 0.98
N ASP A 123 -10.02 -8.81 0.90
CA ASP A 123 -10.70 -9.08 -0.37
C ASP A 123 -11.35 -7.80 -0.89
N MET A 124 -10.87 -7.33 -2.05
CA MET A 124 -11.34 -6.11 -2.71
C MET A 124 -12.54 -6.36 -3.64
N GLY A 125 -12.88 -7.63 -3.89
CA GLY A 125 -13.87 -8.01 -4.89
C GLY A 125 -13.47 -7.59 -6.30
N THR A 126 -14.47 -7.17 -7.10
CA THR A 126 -14.27 -6.73 -8.48
C THR A 126 -14.17 -5.20 -8.57
N ILE A 127 -13.10 -4.73 -9.20
CA ILE A 127 -12.78 -3.33 -9.43
C ILE A 127 -13.01 -3.03 -10.91
N VAL A 128 -14.00 -2.20 -11.20
CA VAL A 128 -14.40 -1.85 -12.56
C VAL A 128 -13.57 -0.66 -13.06
N LEU A 129 -12.78 -0.87 -14.11
CA LEU A 129 -11.73 0.06 -14.58
C LEU A 129 -12.24 1.13 -15.56
N ASP A 130 -13.40 0.93 -16.17
CA ASP A 130 -14.00 1.84 -17.17
C ASP A 130 -15.01 2.83 -16.58
N LYS A 131 -15.14 2.88 -15.25
CA LYS A 131 -15.93 3.93 -14.60
C LYS A 131 -15.21 5.28 -14.73
N PRO A 132 -15.94 6.37 -15.04
CA PRO A 132 -15.35 7.70 -15.04
C PRO A 132 -14.82 8.05 -13.65
N LYS A 133 -13.68 8.76 -13.61
CA LYS A 133 -13.17 9.35 -12.36
C LYS A 133 -14.26 10.26 -11.79
N ALA A 134 -14.69 9.98 -10.56
CA ALA A 134 -15.67 10.80 -9.83
C ALA A 134 -15.09 12.17 -9.48
#